data_AF-A0A958GWS6-F1
#
_entry.id   AF-A0A958GWS6-F1
#
_cell.length_a   1.000
_cell.length_b   1.000
_cell.length_c   1.000
_cell.angle_alpha   90.00
_cell.angle_beta   90.00
_cell.angle_gamma   90.00
#
_symmetry.space_group_name_H-M   'P 1'
#
loop_
_entity.id
_entity.type
_entity.pdbx_description
1 polymer ?
#
loop_
_entity_poly.entity_id
_entity_poly.type
_entity_poly.pdbx_seq_one_letter_code
_entity_poly.pdbx_strand_id
1 'polypeptide(L)'
;MLEKSEADLWAWFRDGMHKELHDLEKRRHRIQARATSWILAVAALTMLAYVAPVLLHLPRPVFVPLGGLLVLAAFFKDDSVVELVLGGIGLMLWSIWPQQPMDEFFRLTLPFLYRVLPEGTLYPAVAVALVGVFDIHHRMRDFTSDFKSRVIRVLAQFIDPNWQFIPNSFVAKRDFQDSGIFPDVPVDFSGEDLVTGSVGQTSFEMSEVRALHLQSFTDVNGVKRSRRSSLFRGFMFVCNYNRYFPHEVFVFPDTAERFLGFMGTRLQEMNRSHGELVKLEDPVFEKYFAVYGSDQIATRMVLPPSIMEEMVAFREKSGTPVSMSIRQGRFFAAVPLTRNLFEPPLFRPITRFSELRELFDDLTLFIDLARAIDLNTRRWSETSGLSELG
;
A
#
# COMPACT_ATOMS: atom_id res chain seq x y z
N MET A 1 10.68 6.97 26.47
CA MET A 1 9.31 6.55 26.14
C MET A 1 8.98 5.33 26.97
N LEU A 2 7.86 5.34 27.68
CA LEU A 2 7.33 4.13 28.30
C LEU A 2 6.73 3.27 27.18
N GLU A 3 7.15 2.01 27.10
CA GLU A 3 6.60 1.03 26.18
C GLU A 3 5.10 0.89 26.50
N LYS A 4 4.23 1.33 25.59
CA LYS A 4 2.79 1.25 25.80
C LYS A 4 2.37 -0.21 25.69
N SER A 5 1.83 -0.74 26.76
CA SER A 5 1.37 -2.13 26.83
C SER A 5 0.09 -2.33 26.02
N GLU A 6 -0.22 -3.59 25.71
CA GLU A 6 -1.52 -3.96 25.13
C GLU A 6 -2.70 -3.46 25.99
N ALA A 7 -2.53 -3.42 27.32
CA ALA A 7 -3.53 -2.90 28.23
C ALA A 7 -3.75 -1.39 28.06
N ASP A 8 -2.70 -0.62 27.79
CA ASP A 8 -2.78 0.82 27.52
C ASP A 8 -3.51 1.09 26.20
N LEU A 9 -3.19 0.31 25.15
CA LEU A 9 -3.87 0.40 23.86
C LEU A 9 -5.36 0.05 23.99
N TRP A 10 -5.69 -1.00 24.74
CA TRP A 10 -7.07 -1.39 25.01
C TRP A 10 -7.85 -0.34 25.81
N ALA A 11 -7.23 0.26 26.83
CA ALA A 11 -7.84 1.35 27.61
C ALA A 11 -8.10 2.58 26.73
N TRP A 12 -7.10 3.01 25.95
CA TRP A 12 -7.26 4.12 25.00
C TRP A 12 -8.34 3.86 23.96
N PHE A 13 -8.39 2.64 23.43
CA PHE A 13 -9.44 2.22 22.49
C PHE A 13 -10.84 2.32 23.11
N ARG A 14 -11.01 1.74 24.30
CA ARG A 14 -12.28 1.68 25.02
C ARG A 14 -12.80 3.07 25.38
N ASP A 15 -11.92 3.91 25.92
CA ASP A 15 -12.31 5.16 26.57
C ASP A 15 -12.35 6.34 25.58
N GLY A 16 -11.55 6.31 24.52
CA GLY A 16 -11.40 7.42 23.56
C GLY A 16 -11.94 7.13 22.15
N MET A 17 -11.71 5.93 21.62
CA MET A 17 -11.94 5.65 20.19
C MET A 17 -13.30 5.03 19.87
N HIS A 18 -13.96 4.39 20.83
CA HIS A 18 -15.19 3.64 20.57
C HIS A 18 -16.28 4.47 19.87
N LYS A 19 -16.51 5.72 20.31
CA LYS A 19 -17.52 6.61 19.70
C LYS A 19 -17.12 7.05 18.28
N GLU A 20 -15.85 7.37 18.08
CA GLU A 20 -15.30 7.80 16.79
C GLU A 20 -15.43 6.70 15.74
N LEU A 21 -15.01 5.48 16.09
CA LEU A 21 -15.13 4.31 15.22
C LEU A 21 -16.58 3.95 14.92
N HIS A 22 -17.48 4.07 15.90
CA HIS A 22 -18.89 3.80 15.68
C HIS A 22 -19.54 4.81 14.72
N ASP A 23 -19.14 6.09 14.75
CA ASP A 23 -19.59 7.08 13.78
C ASP A 23 -19.03 6.83 12.37
N LEU A 24 -17.75 6.47 12.27
CA LEU A 24 -17.13 6.06 11.00
C LEU A 24 -17.79 4.79 10.43
N GLU A 25 -18.15 3.82 11.29
CA GLU A 25 -18.87 2.60 10.91
C GLU A 25 -20.24 2.93 10.29
N LYS A 26 -20.99 3.86 10.90
CA LYS A 26 -22.25 4.36 10.35
C LYS A 26 -22.05 5.02 8.98
N ARG A 27 -20.96 5.80 8.81
CA ARG A 27 -20.61 6.39 7.51
C ARG A 27 -20.33 5.32 6.47
N ARG A 28 -19.55 4.29 6.81
CA ARG A 28 -19.26 3.16 5.91
C ARG A 28 -20.55 2.48 5.46
N HIS A 29 -21.46 2.18 6.38
CA HIS A 29 -22.75 1.58 6.03
C HIS A 29 -23.61 2.47 5.11
N ARG A 30 -23.59 3.80 5.30
CA ARG A 30 -24.28 4.72 4.38
C ARG A 30 -23.68 4.70 2.98
N ILE A 31 -22.35 4.58 2.86
CA ILE A 31 -21.67 4.47 1.56
C ILE A 31 -22.05 3.16 0.88
N GLN A 32 -22.02 2.04 1.62
CA GLN A 32 -22.45 0.73 1.11
C GLN A 32 -23.91 0.78 0.63
N ALA A 33 -24.83 1.31 1.44
CA ALA A 33 -26.24 1.42 1.07
C ALA A 33 -26.47 2.29 -0.17
N ARG A 34 -25.71 3.38 -0.32
CA ARG A 34 -25.74 4.21 -1.54
C ARG A 34 -25.20 3.46 -2.74
N ALA A 35 -24.10 2.73 -2.60
CA ALA A 35 -23.55 1.91 -3.68
C ALA A 35 -24.57 0.86 -4.13
N THR A 36 -25.22 0.16 -3.20
CA THR A 36 -26.32 -0.77 -3.52
C THR A 36 -27.48 -0.07 -4.22
N SER A 37 -27.83 1.15 -3.80
CA SER A 37 -28.91 1.92 -4.43
C SER A 37 -28.58 2.28 -5.88
N TRP A 38 -27.35 2.70 -6.16
CA TRP A 38 -26.87 2.98 -7.51
C TRP A 38 -26.85 1.73 -8.39
N ILE A 39 -26.40 0.59 -7.85
CA ILE A 39 -26.41 -0.71 -8.55
C ILE A 39 -27.85 -1.09 -8.95
N LEU A 40 -28.80 -0.98 -8.01
CA LEU A 40 -30.21 -1.28 -8.27
C LEU A 40 -30.82 -0.33 -9.31
N ALA A 41 -30.46 0.95 -9.29
CA ALA A 41 -30.94 1.93 -10.27
C ALA A 41 -30.44 1.61 -11.70
N VAL A 42 -29.16 1.28 -11.85
CA VAL A 42 -28.59 0.85 -13.14
C VAL A 42 -29.26 -0.43 -13.62
N ALA A 43 -29.40 -1.44 -12.75
CA ALA A 43 -30.06 -2.69 -13.09
C ALA A 43 -31.52 -2.49 -13.53
N ALA A 44 -32.28 -1.64 -12.83
CA ALA A 44 -33.66 -1.33 -13.18
C ALA A 44 -33.76 -0.62 -14.55
N LEU A 45 -32.89 0.34 -14.84
CA LEU A 45 -32.86 1.03 -16.13
C LEU A 45 -32.49 0.09 -17.28
N THR A 46 -31.52 -0.80 -17.07
CA THR A 46 -31.17 -1.81 -18.07
C THR A 46 -32.30 -2.80 -18.32
N MET A 47 -33.02 -3.23 -17.28
CA MET A 47 -34.19 -4.10 -17.43
C MET A 47 -35.34 -3.38 -18.16
N LEU A 48 -35.64 -2.13 -17.80
CA LEU A 48 -36.68 -1.35 -18.47
C LEU A 48 -36.36 -1.14 -19.96
N ALA A 49 -35.12 -0.80 -20.28
CA ALA A 49 -34.65 -0.65 -21.65
C ALA A 49 -34.83 -1.92 -22.50
N TYR A 50 -34.66 -3.10 -21.88
CA TYR A 50 -34.79 -4.38 -22.56
C TYR A 50 -36.24 -4.85 -22.69
N VAL A 51 -37.05 -4.66 -21.65
CA VAL A 51 -38.41 -5.20 -21.60
C VAL A 51 -39.44 -4.26 -22.21
N ALA A 52 -39.22 -2.94 -22.19
CA ALA A 52 -40.17 -1.99 -22.79
C ALA A 52 -40.40 -2.23 -24.30
N PRO A 53 -39.39 -2.48 -25.16
CA PRO A 53 -39.61 -2.82 -26.56
C PRO A 53 -40.43 -4.11 -26.75
N VAL A 54 -40.18 -5.13 -25.93
CA VAL A 54 -40.90 -6.41 -25.96
C VAL A 54 -42.37 -6.22 -25.59
N LEU A 55 -42.64 -5.45 -24.52
CA LEU A 55 -44.00 -5.15 -24.08
C LEU A 55 -44.78 -4.31 -25.11
N LEU A 56 -44.11 -3.39 -25.81
CA LEU A 56 -44.73 -2.56 -26.85
C LEU A 56 -45.14 -3.36 -28.11
N HIS A 57 -44.52 -4.52 -28.36
CA HIS A 57 -44.85 -5.39 -29.50
C HIS A 57 -45.87 -6.48 -29.15
N LEU A 58 -46.37 -6.53 -27.91
CA LEU A 58 -47.42 -7.48 -27.54
C LEU A 58 -48.78 -7.05 -28.10
N PRO A 59 -49.57 -7.97 -28.68
CA PRO A 59 -50.85 -7.66 -29.32
C PRO A 59 -51.95 -7.20 -28.34
N ARG A 60 -51.71 -7.27 -27.02
CA ARG A 60 -52.60 -6.75 -25.96
C ARG A 60 -51.76 -6.15 -24.83
N PRO A 61 -52.20 -5.06 -24.18
CA PRO A 61 -51.52 -4.52 -23.01
C PRO A 61 -51.57 -5.53 -21.87
N VAL A 62 -50.42 -6.05 -21.47
CA VAL A 62 -50.27 -6.95 -20.31
C VAL A 62 -49.74 -6.14 -19.14
N PHE A 63 -50.48 -6.11 -18.04
CA PHE A 63 -50.01 -5.48 -16.80
C PHE A 63 -49.00 -6.41 -16.13
N VAL A 64 -47.70 -6.15 -16.31
CA VAL A 64 -46.64 -6.90 -15.65
C VAL A 64 -46.28 -6.18 -14.35
N PRO A 65 -46.59 -6.73 -13.16
CA PRO A 65 -46.15 -6.13 -11.91
C PRO A 65 -44.61 -6.07 -11.87
N LEU A 66 -44.03 -5.05 -11.24
CA LEU A 66 -42.57 -4.83 -11.18
C LEU A 66 -41.79 -6.07 -10.69
N GLY A 67 -42.40 -6.92 -9.85
CA GLY A 67 -41.83 -8.19 -9.41
C GLY A 67 -41.79 -9.29 -10.48
N GLY A 68 -42.69 -9.25 -11.47
CA GLY A 68 -42.72 -10.18 -12.61
C GLY A 68 -41.63 -9.92 -13.66
N LEU A 69 -41.11 -8.69 -13.71
CA LEU A 69 -39.98 -8.31 -14.57
C LEU A 69 -38.67 -9.01 -14.16
N LEU A 70 -38.44 -9.21 -12.85
CA LEU A 70 -37.30 -9.97 -12.31
C LEU A 70 -37.38 -11.46 -12.63
N VAL A 71 -38.59 -12.03 -12.62
CA VAL A 71 -38.83 -13.43 -12.99
C VAL A 71 -38.67 -13.65 -14.50
N LEU A 72 -39.07 -12.68 -15.32
CA LEU A 72 -38.87 -12.71 -16.77
C LEU A 72 -37.38 -12.70 -17.14
N ALA A 73 -36.54 -11.93 -16.43
CA ALA A 73 -35.09 -11.93 -16.64
C ALA A 73 -34.43 -13.31 -16.40
N ALA A 74 -34.99 -14.14 -15.53
CA ALA A 74 -34.53 -15.52 -15.29
C ALA A 74 -34.94 -16.51 -16.40
N PHE A 75 -35.83 -16.12 -17.32
CA PHE A 75 -36.31 -16.95 -18.43
C PHE A 75 -35.65 -16.63 -19.78
N PHE A 76 -34.85 -15.55 -19.88
CA PHE A 76 -34.18 -15.19 -21.13
C PHE A 76 -32.83 -15.94 -21.27
N LYS A 77 -32.75 -16.74 -22.33
CA LYS A 77 -31.66 -17.68 -22.69
C LYS A 77 -30.45 -17.00 -23.36
N ASP A 78 -30.34 -15.69 -23.24
CA ASP A 78 -29.42 -14.85 -24.02
C ASP A 78 -28.29 -14.32 -23.12
N ASP A 79 -27.13 -14.97 -23.15
CA ASP A 79 -25.96 -14.74 -22.28
C ASP A 79 -25.51 -13.27 -22.26
N SER A 80 -25.77 -12.57 -23.35
CA SER A 80 -25.56 -11.15 -23.63
C SER A 80 -26.03 -10.19 -22.52
N VAL A 81 -27.23 -10.41 -21.96
CA VAL A 81 -27.86 -9.49 -20.98
C VAL A 81 -27.32 -9.70 -19.57
N VAL A 82 -27.06 -10.95 -19.21
CA VAL A 82 -26.43 -11.32 -17.95
C VAL A 82 -25.04 -10.70 -17.88
N GLU A 83 -24.28 -10.76 -18.98
CA GLU A 83 -22.95 -10.17 -19.08
C GLU A 83 -22.94 -8.63 -18.98
N LEU A 84 -23.97 -7.93 -19.47
CA LEU A 84 -24.08 -6.46 -19.36
C LEU A 84 -24.32 -6.00 -17.92
N VAL A 85 -25.26 -6.66 -17.24
CA VAL A 85 -25.57 -6.40 -15.83
C VAL A 85 -24.35 -6.73 -14.99
N LEU A 86 -23.65 -7.83 -15.28
CA LEU A 86 -22.37 -8.18 -14.66
C LEU A 86 -21.25 -7.18 -14.97
N GLY A 87 -21.23 -6.56 -16.16
CA GLY A 87 -20.26 -5.51 -16.53
C GLY A 87 -20.48 -4.18 -15.81
N GLY A 88 -21.75 -3.75 -15.68
CA GLY A 88 -22.12 -2.57 -14.89
C GLY A 88 -21.93 -2.78 -13.39
N ILE A 89 -22.31 -3.95 -12.88
CA ILE A 89 -21.98 -4.40 -11.52
C ILE A 89 -20.46 -4.47 -11.37
N GLY A 90 -19.72 -4.95 -12.37
CA GLY A 90 -18.26 -5.02 -12.38
C GLY A 90 -17.58 -3.66 -12.28
N LEU A 91 -18.05 -2.65 -13.02
CA LEU A 91 -17.57 -1.27 -12.95
C LEU A 91 -17.81 -0.63 -11.57
N MET A 92 -18.98 -0.90 -10.98
CA MET A 92 -19.31 -0.42 -9.63
C MET A 92 -18.59 -1.20 -8.53
N LEU A 93 -18.46 -2.52 -8.65
CA LEU A 93 -17.66 -3.32 -7.72
C LEU A 93 -16.19 -2.91 -7.79
N TRP A 94 -15.67 -2.59 -8.97
CA TRP A 94 -14.32 -2.07 -9.17
C TRP A 94 -14.12 -0.69 -8.51
N SER A 95 -15.10 0.23 -8.60
CA SER A 95 -15.00 1.53 -7.92
C SER A 95 -14.98 1.43 -6.39
N ILE A 96 -15.43 0.30 -5.84
CA ILE A 96 -15.39 -0.04 -4.41
C ILE A 96 -14.21 -0.99 -4.09
N TRP A 97 -13.58 -1.61 -5.09
CA TRP A 97 -12.46 -2.56 -4.97
C TRP A 97 -11.34 -2.25 -5.97
N PRO A 98 -10.54 -1.18 -5.77
CA PRO A 98 -9.61 -0.68 -6.78
C PRO A 98 -8.30 -1.49 -6.90
N GLN A 99 -8.22 -2.71 -6.35
CA GLN A 99 -6.98 -3.48 -6.29
C GLN A 99 -6.59 -4.21 -7.59
N GLN A 100 -7.37 -4.07 -8.67
CA GLN A 100 -7.05 -4.64 -9.99
C GLN A 100 -6.79 -3.53 -11.03
N PRO A 101 -5.82 -3.70 -11.95
CA PRO A 101 -5.43 -2.68 -12.90
C PRO A 101 -6.54 -2.45 -13.96
N MET A 102 -6.88 -1.18 -14.19
CA MET A 102 -8.00 -0.70 -15.03
C MET A 102 -8.01 -1.25 -16.46
N ASP A 103 -6.83 -1.51 -17.03
CA ASP A 103 -6.65 -1.94 -18.40
C ASP A 103 -7.18 -3.35 -18.65
N GLU A 104 -7.07 -4.25 -17.69
CA GLU A 104 -7.54 -5.63 -17.83
C GLU A 104 -9.06 -5.73 -17.74
N PHE A 105 -9.67 -4.97 -16.83
CA PHE A 105 -11.13 -4.89 -16.68
C PHE A 105 -11.81 -4.32 -17.94
N PHE A 106 -11.35 -3.18 -18.47
CA PHE A 106 -11.94 -2.61 -19.68
C PHE A 106 -11.68 -3.48 -20.90
N ARG A 107 -10.51 -4.13 -21.02
CA ARG A 107 -10.23 -5.03 -22.14
C ARG A 107 -11.21 -6.22 -22.19
N LEU A 108 -11.66 -6.70 -21.03
CA LEU A 108 -12.59 -7.82 -20.91
C LEU A 108 -14.05 -7.42 -21.01
N THR A 109 -14.45 -6.20 -20.60
CA THR A 109 -15.87 -5.82 -20.49
C THR A 109 -16.37 -4.91 -21.63
N LEU A 110 -15.51 -4.05 -22.20
CA LEU A 110 -15.89 -3.09 -23.24
C LEU A 110 -16.34 -3.75 -24.58
N PRO A 111 -15.69 -4.81 -25.08
CA PRO A 111 -16.08 -5.46 -26.33
C PRO A 111 -17.44 -6.16 -26.27
N PHE A 112 -17.84 -6.62 -25.07
CA PHE A 112 -19.13 -7.27 -24.83
C PHE A 112 -20.25 -6.23 -24.71
N LEU A 113 -19.99 -5.11 -24.00
CA LEU A 113 -20.87 -3.95 -24.00
C LEU A 113 -21.19 -3.47 -25.44
N TYR A 114 -20.21 -3.52 -26.35
CA TYR A 114 -20.41 -3.08 -27.73
C TYR A 114 -21.20 -4.08 -28.61
N ARG A 115 -21.22 -5.38 -28.28
CA ARG A 115 -21.85 -6.43 -29.11
C ARG A 115 -23.34 -6.64 -28.87
N VAL A 116 -23.86 -6.21 -27.72
CA VAL A 116 -25.18 -6.62 -27.21
C VAL A 116 -26.26 -5.54 -27.37
N LEU A 117 -25.90 -4.30 -27.72
CA LEU A 117 -26.76 -3.14 -27.43
C LEU A 117 -27.34 -2.44 -28.68
N PRO A 118 -28.67 -2.20 -28.73
CA PRO A 118 -29.27 -1.27 -29.69
C PRO A 118 -28.88 0.18 -29.39
N GLU A 119 -28.60 0.97 -30.42
CA GLU A 119 -27.96 2.31 -30.36
C GLU A 119 -28.66 3.39 -29.50
N GLY A 120 -29.90 3.17 -29.03
CA GLY A 120 -30.72 4.21 -28.37
C GLY A 120 -30.89 4.11 -26.85
N THR A 121 -30.75 2.93 -26.24
CA THR A 121 -31.10 2.71 -24.82
C THR A 121 -29.92 2.77 -23.84
N LEU A 122 -28.69 2.92 -24.37
CA LEU A 122 -27.43 2.91 -23.61
C LEU A 122 -27.21 4.16 -22.75
N TYR A 123 -27.55 5.32 -23.27
CA TYR A 123 -27.17 6.61 -22.71
C TYR A 123 -27.68 6.86 -21.27
N PRO A 124 -28.94 6.58 -20.90
CA PRO A 124 -29.43 6.87 -19.55
C PRO A 124 -28.83 5.94 -18.48
N ALA A 125 -28.67 4.63 -18.75
CA ALA A 125 -28.09 3.70 -17.79
C ALA A 125 -26.61 3.98 -17.55
N VAL A 126 -25.86 4.29 -18.61
CA VAL A 126 -24.45 4.69 -18.50
C VAL A 126 -24.32 6.03 -17.76
N ALA A 127 -25.17 7.01 -18.06
CA ALA A 127 -25.16 8.29 -17.35
C ALA A 127 -25.42 8.11 -15.84
N VAL A 128 -26.40 7.28 -15.47
CA VAL A 128 -26.70 6.96 -14.06
C VAL A 128 -25.54 6.20 -13.40
N ALA A 129 -24.90 5.27 -14.11
CA ALA A 129 -23.73 4.58 -13.60
C ALA A 129 -22.56 5.54 -13.35
N LEU A 130 -22.28 6.47 -14.26
CA LEU A 130 -21.23 7.48 -14.11
C LEU A 130 -21.50 8.43 -12.94
N VAL A 131 -22.74 8.90 -12.78
CA VAL A 131 -23.16 9.71 -11.63
C VAL A 131 -23.00 8.92 -10.32
N GLY A 132 -23.39 7.64 -10.32
CA GLY A 132 -23.20 6.76 -9.18
C GLY A 132 -21.74 6.55 -8.81
N VAL A 133 -20.87 6.31 -9.80
CA VAL A 133 -19.42 6.20 -9.59
C VAL A 133 -18.86 7.51 -9.03
N PHE A 134 -19.27 8.66 -9.55
CA PHE A 134 -18.84 9.96 -9.04
C PHE A 134 -19.29 10.21 -7.60
N ASP A 135 -20.55 9.91 -7.26
CA ASP A 135 -21.10 10.02 -5.91
C ASP A 135 -20.35 9.11 -4.91
N ILE A 136 -20.11 7.85 -5.28
CA ILE A 136 -19.36 6.91 -4.44
C ILE A 136 -17.91 7.34 -4.29
N HIS A 137 -17.24 7.75 -5.36
CA HIS A 137 -15.86 8.21 -5.32
C HIS A 137 -15.68 9.41 -4.38
N HIS A 138 -16.57 10.40 -4.46
CA HIS A 138 -16.52 11.57 -3.60
C HIS A 138 -16.71 11.20 -2.12
N ARG A 139 -17.70 10.35 -1.82
CA ARG A 139 -17.95 9.88 -0.45
C ARG A 139 -16.84 9.03 0.13
N MET A 140 -16.23 8.20 -0.72
CA MET A 140 -15.08 7.38 -0.38
C MET A 140 -13.90 8.24 0.02
N ARG A 141 -13.61 9.28 -0.77
CA ARG A 141 -12.56 10.24 -0.47
C ARG A 141 -12.79 10.94 0.88
N ASP A 142 -14.01 11.39 1.15
CA ASP A 142 -14.36 12.03 2.43
C ASP A 142 -14.23 11.04 3.60
N PHE A 143 -14.65 9.80 3.42
CA PHE A 143 -14.54 8.75 4.44
C PHE A 143 -13.09 8.38 4.75
N THR A 144 -12.25 8.20 3.72
CA THR A 144 -10.80 8.00 3.88
C THR A 144 -10.17 9.17 4.63
N SER A 145 -10.48 10.41 4.26
CA SER A 145 -9.95 11.61 4.94
C SER A 145 -10.34 11.66 6.43
N ASP A 146 -11.59 11.33 6.75
CA ASP A 146 -12.06 11.29 8.12
C ASP A 146 -11.40 10.14 8.91
N PHE A 147 -11.22 8.98 8.30
CA PHE A 147 -10.52 7.86 8.93
C PHE A 147 -9.06 8.23 9.23
N LYS A 148 -8.33 8.75 8.25
CA LYS A 148 -6.94 9.21 8.38
C LYS A 148 -6.78 10.23 9.52
N SER A 149 -7.69 11.21 9.61
CA SER A 149 -7.61 12.27 10.63
C SER A 149 -8.10 11.86 12.03
N ARG A 150 -9.10 10.98 12.13
CA ARG A 150 -9.71 10.59 13.42
C ARG A 150 -9.12 9.31 14.01
N VAL A 151 -8.49 8.48 13.18
CA VAL A 151 -7.92 7.19 13.59
C VAL A 151 -6.39 7.23 13.50
N ILE A 152 -5.83 7.36 12.30
CA ILE A 152 -4.37 7.22 12.12
C ILE A 152 -3.60 8.32 12.85
N ARG A 153 -4.05 9.58 12.73
CA ARG A 153 -3.44 10.70 13.47
C ARG A 153 -3.49 10.48 14.98
N VAL A 154 -4.65 10.09 15.51
CA VAL A 154 -4.84 9.93 16.96
C VAL A 154 -4.05 8.73 17.46
N LEU A 155 -3.92 7.66 16.66
CA LEU A 155 -3.09 6.50 16.96
C LEU A 155 -1.60 6.87 16.99
N ALA A 156 -1.12 7.64 16.01
CA ALA A 156 0.27 8.13 16.00
C ALA A 156 0.57 8.98 17.25
N GLN A 157 -0.33 9.90 17.61
CA GLN A 157 -0.22 10.73 18.81
C GLN A 157 -0.39 9.93 20.11
N PHE A 158 -1.14 8.83 20.07
CA PHE A 158 -1.21 7.89 21.16
C PHE A 158 0.13 7.20 21.32
N ILE A 159 0.79 6.72 20.27
CA ILE A 159 2.11 6.10 20.38
C ILE A 159 3.10 7.08 21.00
N ASP A 160 3.20 8.29 20.44
CA ASP A 160 3.95 9.38 21.05
C ASP A 160 3.32 10.75 20.73
N PRO A 161 3.12 11.63 21.73
CA PRO A 161 2.49 12.93 21.50
C PRO A 161 3.21 13.85 20.51
N ASN A 162 4.51 13.65 20.28
CA ASN A 162 5.30 14.48 19.36
C ASN A 162 5.21 13.99 17.91
N TRP A 163 4.59 12.84 17.67
CA TRP A 163 4.45 12.31 16.33
C TRP A 163 3.37 13.07 15.56
N GLN A 164 3.66 13.30 14.28
CA GLN A 164 2.78 14.00 13.36
C GLN A 164 2.40 13.08 12.21
N PHE A 165 1.12 13.15 11.83
CA PHE A 165 0.60 12.44 10.68
C PHE A 165 0.04 13.42 9.64
N ILE A 166 0.58 13.37 8.43
CA ILE A 166 0.32 14.28 7.33
C ILE A 166 -0.14 13.46 6.10
N PRO A 167 -1.46 13.33 5.88
CA PRO A 167 -2.03 12.40 4.88
C PRO A 167 -1.53 12.60 3.44
N ASN A 168 -1.35 13.86 3.01
CA ASN A 168 -1.00 14.19 1.62
C ASN A 168 0.49 14.57 1.47
N SER A 169 1.34 14.06 2.37
CA SER A 169 2.79 14.26 2.32
C SER A 169 3.47 12.89 2.37
N PHE A 170 4.74 12.86 2.02
CA PHE A 170 5.54 11.63 1.95
C PHE A 170 7.03 11.97 1.98
N VAL A 171 7.85 10.96 2.27
CA VAL A 171 9.31 11.05 2.26
C VAL A 171 9.79 11.62 0.93
N ALA A 172 10.72 12.56 0.98
CA ALA A 172 11.19 13.26 -0.21
C ALA A 172 11.78 12.29 -1.24
N LYS A 173 11.55 12.56 -2.53
CA LYS A 173 12.22 11.83 -3.64
C LYS A 173 13.74 11.78 -3.45
N ARG A 174 14.31 12.87 -2.93
CA ARG A 174 15.75 12.95 -2.63
C ARG A 174 16.17 11.89 -1.62
N ASP A 175 15.43 11.70 -0.54
CA ASP A 175 15.75 10.69 0.48
C ASP A 175 15.65 9.27 -0.07
N PHE A 176 14.67 9.02 -0.95
CA PHE A 176 14.59 7.76 -1.70
C PHE A 176 15.84 7.51 -2.56
N GLN A 177 16.35 8.53 -3.25
CA GLN A 177 17.57 8.44 -4.06
C GLN A 177 18.83 8.33 -3.19
N ASP A 178 18.90 9.12 -2.11
CA ASP A 178 20.02 9.15 -1.17
C ASP A 178 20.15 7.82 -0.42
N SER A 179 19.07 7.03 -0.33
CA SER A 179 19.14 5.66 0.20
C SER A 179 20.09 4.75 -0.58
N GLY A 180 20.27 4.97 -1.90
CA GLY A 180 21.07 4.09 -2.76
C GLY A 180 20.55 2.65 -2.91
N ILE A 181 19.41 2.31 -2.29
CA ILE A 181 18.81 0.96 -2.35
C ILE A 181 18.43 0.61 -3.79
N PHE A 182 17.95 1.60 -4.55
CA PHE A 182 17.50 1.43 -5.93
C PHE A 182 18.51 2.05 -6.89
N PRO A 183 19.00 1.30 -7.90
CA PRO A 183 20.01 1.79 -8.83
C PRO A 183 19.46 2.84 -9.81
N ASP A 184 18.17 2.74 -10.14
CA ASP A 184 17.53 3.59 -11.14
C ASP A 184 16.96 4.87 -10.52
N VAL A 185 17.16 5.99 -11.20
CA VAL A 185 16.47 7.24 -10.88
C VAL A 185 15.00 7.14 -11.32
N PRO A 186 14.02 7.33 -10.41
CA PRO A 186 12.64 7.24 -10.80
C PRO A 186 12.22 8.44 -11.67
N VAL A 187 11.50 8.14 -12.75
CA VAL A 187 10.92 9.14 -13.65
C VAL A 187 9.65 9.76 -13.08
N ASP A 188 8.97 9.01 -12.22
CA ASP A 188 7.77 9.43 -11.50
C ASP A 188 7.89 8.96 -10.06
N PHE A 189 7.57 9.85 -9.13
CA PHE A 189 7.68 9.61 -7.70
C PHE A 189 6.52 10.30 -6.98
N SER A 190 5.74 9.50 -6.28
CA SER A 190 4.56 9.94 -5.53
C SER A 190 4.48 9.16 -4.22
N GLY A 191 3.63 9.61 -3.32
CA GLY A 191 3.41 8.95 -2.05
C GLY A 191 2.29 9.61 -1.26
N GLU A 192 2.03 9.05 -0.09
CA GLU A 192 1.06 9.57 0.86
C GLU A 192 1.39 9.08 2.28
N ASP A 193 0.63 9.59 3.25
CA ASP A 193 0.61 9.12 4.62
C ASP A 193 1.94 9.21 5.37
N LEU A 194 2.54 10.41 5.34
CA LEU A 194 3.74 10.71 6.11
C LEU A 194 3.45 10.70 7.62
N VAL A 195 4.22 9.89 8.33
CA VAL A 195 4.39 9.95 9.78
C VAL A 195 5.79 10.47 10.08
N THR A 196 5.90 11.49 10.93
CA THR A 196 7.19 12.02 11.38
C THR A 196 7.24 12.06 12.91
N GLY A 197 8.44 11.96 13.46
CA GLY A 197 8.63 12.01 14.90
C GLY A 197 10.08 11.82 15.30
N SER A 198 10.29 11.49 16.57
CA SER A 198 11.59 11.09 17.07
C SER A 198 11.47 9.93 18.05
N VAL A 199 12.52 9.12 18.11
CA VAL A 199 12.71 8.06 19.09
C VAL A 199 14.04 8.35 19.77
N GLY A 200 13.99 8.76 21.04
CA GLY A 200 15.19 9.24 21.72
C GLY A 200 15.70 10.53 21.09
N GLN A 201 16.90 10.51 20.52
CA GLN A 201 17.44 11.65 19.77
C GLN A 201 17.36 11.46 18.25
N THR A 202 16.93 10.27 17.79
CA THR A 202 16.84 9.94 16.37
C THR A 202 15.50 10.40 15.83
N SER A 203 15.51 11.42 14.98
CA SER A 203 14.33 11.81 14.20
C SER A 203 14.09 10.81 13.06
N PHE A 204 12.83 10.57 12.73
CA PHE A 204 12.44 9.70 11.64
C PHE A 204 11.29 10.28 10.80
N GLU A 205 11.22 9.81 9.57
CA GLU A 205 10.12 10.01 8.63
C GLU A 205 9.75 8.67 8.01
N MET A 206 8.47 8.39 7.87
CA MET A 206 8.01 7.21 7.14
C MET A 206 6.73 7.49 6.38
N SER A 207 6.59 6.95 5.18
CA SER A 207 5.41 7.13 4.35
C SER A 207 5.26 6.03 3.32
N GLU A 208 4.07 5.88 2.76
CA GLU A 208 3.90 5.10 1.53
C GLU A 208 4.52 5.89 0.37
N VAL A 209 5.31 5.22 -0.46
CA VAL A 209 5.90 5.79 -1.67
C VAL A 209 5.74 4.85 -2.85
N ARG A 210 5.63 5.46 -4.03
CA ARG A 210 5.58 4.79 -5.33
C ARG A 210 6.57 5.45 -6.26
N ALA A 211 7.52 4.65 -6.73
CA ALA A 211 8.56 5.05 -7.67
C ALA A 211 8.40 4.24 -8.97
N LEU A 212 8.37 4.93 -10.12
CA LEU A 212 8.31 4.30 -11.44
C LEU A 212 9.58 4.60 -12.24
N HIS A 213 10.03 3.63 -13.03
CA HIS A 213 11.13 3.78 -14.00
C HIS A 213 10.63 3.58 -15.44
N LEU A 214 11.40 4.06 -16.42
CA LEU A 214 11.13 3.78 -17.83
C LEU A 214 11.85 2.50 -18.25
N GLN A 215 11.08 1.54 -18.73
CA GLN A 215 11.60 0.33 -19.34
C GLN A 215 11.50 0.45 -20.86
N SER A 216 12.64 0.42 -21.54
CA SER A 216 12.69 0.40 -23.00
C SER A 216 12.61 -1.04 -23.52
N PHE A 217 11.79 -1.29 -24.53
CA PHE A 217 11.67 -2.58 -25.19
C PHE A 217 11.51 -2.39 -26.70
N THR A 218 11.92 -3.38 -27.47
CA THR A 218 11.70 -3.40 -28.93
C THR A 218 10.45 -4.23 -29.19
N ASP A 219 9.47 -3.67 -29.90
CA ASP A 219 8.27 -4.42 -30.29
C ASP A 219 8.58 -5.45 -31.39
N VAL A 220 7.58 -6.28 -31.70
CA VAL A 220 7.69 -7.31 -32.75
C VAL A 220 8.01 -6.76 -34.14
N ASN A 221 7.82 -5.45 -34.36
CA ASN A 221 8.09 -4.77 -35.62
C ASN A 221 9.47 -4.07 -35.61
N GLY A 222 10.30 -4.31 -34.59
CA GLY A 222 11.62 -3.67 -34.46
C GLY A 222 11.59 -2.23 -33.94
N VAL A 223 10.42 -1.73 -33.50
CA VAL A 223 10.27 -0.35 -33.03
C VAL A 223 10.58 -0.27 -31.54
N LYS A 224 11.53 0.60 -31.17
CA LYS A 224 11.81 0.90 -29.76
C LYS A 224 10.64 1.65 -29.13
N ARG A 225 10.11 1.11 -28.04
CA ARG A 225 9.07 1.71 -27.20
C ARG A 225 9.52 1.78 -25.76
N SER A 226 8.85 2.59 -24.96
CA SER A 226 9.07 2.69 -23.53
C SER A 226 7.75 2.54 -22.77
N ARG A 227 7.79 1.85 -21.63
CA ARG A 227 6.66 1.74 -20.69
C ARG A 227 7.12 2.12 -19.30
N ARG A 228 6.24 2.78 -18.54
CA ARG A 228 6.44 2.98 -17.10
C ARG A 228 6.27 1.64 -16.39
N SER A 229 7.30 1.22 -15.66
CA SER A 229 7.28 0.03 -14.82
C SER A 229 7.50 0.43 -13.36
N SER A 230 7.00 -0.37 -12.43
CA SER A 230 7.15 -0.13 -10.99
C SER A 230 8.59 -0.41 -10.57
N LEU A 231 9.30 0.62 -10.10
CA LEU A 231 10.61 0.47 -9.47
C LEU A 231 10.44 0.05 -8.01
N PHE A 232 9.55 0.73 -7.30
CA PHE A 232 9.21 0.43 -5.91
C PHE A 232 7.79 0.88 -5.59
N ARG A 233 7.11 0.10 -4.76
CA ARG A 233 5.84 0.47 -4.14
C ARG A 233 5.81 -0.10 -2.74
N GLY A 234 5.80 0.76 -1.74
CA GLY A 234 5.88 0.32 -0.35
C GLY A 234 6.12 1.45 0.64
N PHE A 235 6.42 1.09 1.88
CA PHE A 235 6.86 2.06 2.88
C PHE A 235 8.33 2.37 2.72
N MET A 236 8.62 3.67 2.70
CA MET A 236 9.96 4.18 2.92
C MET A 236 10.04 4.66 4.36
N PHE A 237 11.03 4.19 5.10
CA PHE A 237 11.38 4.65 6.43
C PHE A 237 12.78 5.26 6.39
N VAL A 238 12.93 6.42 7.00
CA VAL A 238 14.19 7.17 7.05
C VAL A 238 14.40 7.64 8.46
N CYS A 239 15.58 7.38 9.04
CA CYS A 239 15.92 7.94 10.34
C CYS A 239 17.38 8.40 10.38
N ASN A 240 17.65 9.37 11.24
CA ASN A 240 19.00 9.90 11.40
C ASN A 240 19.83 8.97 12.28
N TYR A 241 20.96 8.50 11.74
CA TYR A 241 21.91 7.66 12.46
C TYR A 241 22.74 8.48 13.47
N ASN A 242 22.48 9.79 13.62
CA ASN A 242 23.09 10.76 14.55
C ASN A 242 24.62 10.71 14.70
N ARG A 243 25.31 10.04 13.78
CA ARG A 243 26.76 9.92 13.71
C ARG A 243 27.16 9.82 12.25
N TYR A 244 28.20 10.56 11.90
CA TYR A 244 28.81 10.46 10.59
C TYR A 244 29.51 9.09 10.45
N PHE A 245 29.07 8.32 9.46
CA PHE A 245 29.70 7.08 9.07
C PHE A 245 30.10 7.20 7.59
N PRO A 246 31.41 7.17 7.26
CA PRO A 246 31.90 7.49 5.92
C PRO A 246 31.72 6.34 4.92
N HIS A 247 31.40 5.14 5.40
CA HIS A 247 31.20 3.97 4.55
C HIS A 247 29.70 3.76 4.28
N GLU A 248 29.40 3.10 3.18
CA GLU A 248 28.03 2.78 2.80
C GLU A 248 27.80 1.30 3.04
N VAL A 249 26.65 0.97 3.64
CA VAL A 249 26.22 -0.41 3.91
C VAL A 249 24.84 -0.60 3.32
N PHE A 250 24.66 -1.68 2.57
CA PHE A 250 23.41 -2.07 1.95
C PHE A 250 23.05 -3.47 2.38
N VAL A 251 21.80 -3.66 2.81
CA VAL A 251 21.26 -4.93 3.27
C VAL A 251 20.09 -5.27 2.38
N PHE A 252 20.21 -6.34 1.60
CA PHE A 252 19.19 -6.78 0.67
C PHE A 252 18.61 -8.13 1.08
N PRO A 253 17.36 -8.44 0.73
CA PRO A 253 16.81 -9.77 0.93
C PRO A 253 17.69 -10.82 0.26
N ASP A 254 18.12 -11.83 1.01
CA ASP A 254 18.81 -12.96 0.42
C ASP A 254 17.78 -13.79 -0.39
N THR A 255 17.89 -13.66 -1.70
CA THR A 255 17.05 -14.37 -2.67
C THR A 255 17.85 -15.41 -3.45
N ALA A 256 19.09 -15.69 -3.02
CA ALA A 256 20.04 -16.55 -3.71
C ALA A 256 19.47 -17.95 -4.00
N GLU A 257 18.61 -18.51 -3.13
CA GLU A 257 18.02 -19.83 -3.37
C GLU A 257 17.09 -19.90 -4.61
N ARG A 258 16.55 -18.77 -5.10
CA ARG A 258 15.59 -18.79 -6.23
C ARG A 258 16.21 -18.56 -7.61
N PHE A 259 17.50 -18.23 -7.71
CA PHE A 259 18.13 -17.78 -8.96
C PHE A 259 19.46 -18.49 -9.29
N LEU A 260 19.53 -19.82 -9.09
CA LEU A 260 20.71 -20.67 -9.31
C LEU A 260 21.28 -20.73 -10.75
N GLY A 261 20.90 -19.82 -11.66
CA GLY A 261 21.48 -19.67 -13.00
C GLY A 261 22.01 -18.27 -13.36
N PHE A 262 21.65 -17.22 -12.59
CA PHE A 262 21.95 -15.81 -12.92
C PHE A 262 22.96 -15.14 -11.96
N MET A 263 23.55 -15.91 -11.05
CA MET A 263 24.32 -15.39 -9.92
C MET A 263 25.55 -14.58 -10.33
N GLY A 264 26.30 -14.99 -11.36
CA GLY A 264 27.55 -14.32 -11.74
C GLY A 264 27.36 -12.85 -12.16
N THR A 265 26.42 -12.60 -13.07
CA THR A 265 26.20 -11.25 -13.60
C THR A 265 25.54 -10.34 -12.58
N ARG A 266 24.53 -10.83 -11.86
CA ARG A 266 23.80 -10.03 -10.86
C ARG A 266 24.67 -9.69 -9.65
N LEU A 267 25.50 -10.63 -9.20
CA LEU A 267 26.44 -10.40 -8.11
C LEU A 267 27.56 -9.44 -8.54
N GLN A 268 28.05 -9.54 -9.78
CA GLN A 268 28.98 -8.53 -10.32
C GLN A 268 28.36 -7.15 -10.45
N GLU A 269 27.11 -7.04 -10.90
CA GLU A 269 26.38 -5.77 -10.98
C GLU A 269 26.20 -5.15 -9.59
N MET A 270 25.72 -5.94 -8.63
CA MET A 270 25.60 -5.51 -7.23
C MET A 270 26.94 -5.12 -6.62
N ASN A 271 28.01 -5.87 -6.91
CA ASN A 271 29.34 -5.51 -6.42
C ASN A 271 29.83 -4.17 -6.97
N ARG A 272 29.49 -3.85 -8.22
CA ARG A 272 29.83 -2.55 -8.83
C ARG A 272 29.00 -1.41 -8.27
N SER A 273 27.73 -1.65 -7.92
CA SER A 273 26.83 -0.58 -7.47
C SER A 273 26.81 -0.37 -5.95
N HIS A 274 27.07 -1.41 -5.16
CA HIS A 274 26.85 -1.42 -3.70
C HIS A 274 28.07 -1.85 -2.87
N GLY A 275 29.22 -2.09 -3.51
CA GLY A 275 30.44 -2.55 -2.84
C GLY A 275 30.49 -4.08 -2.72
N GLU A 276 31.45 -4.60 -1.96
CA GLU A 276 31.67 -6.04 -1.89
C GLU A 276 30.71 -6.74 -0.93
N LEU A 277 30.35 -7.99 -1.25
CA LEU A 277 29.60 -8.86 -0.35
C LEU A 277 30.39 -9.08 0.96
N VAL A 278 29.78 -8.73 2.09
CA VAL A 278 30.32 -8.89 3.44
C VAL A 278 29.60 -10.03 4.13
N LYS A 279 30.34 -11.11 4.44
CA LYS A 279 29.79 -12.23 5.23
C LYS A 279 29.83 -11.92 6.72
N LEU A 280 28.69 -12.03 7.38
CA LEU A 280 28.56 -11.87 8.82
C LEU A 280 28.54 -13.24 9.53
N GLU A 281 28.76 -13.23 10.84
CA GLU A 281 28.87 -14.44 11.67
C GLU A 281 27.51 -14.91 12.24
N ASP A 282 26.41 -14.24 11.88
CA ASP A 282 25.06 -14.56 12.33
C ASP A 282 24.32 -15.40 11.27
N PRO A 283 24.15 -16.72 11.49
CA PRO A 283 23.51 -17.61 10.52
C PRO A 283 22.01 -17.36 10.35
N VAL A 284 21.33 -16.77 11.36
CA VAL A 284 19.90 -16.46 11.26
C VAL A 284 19.72 -15.22 10.39
N PHE A 285 20.58 -14.22 10.56
CA PHE A 285 20.58 -13.03 9.73
C PHE A 285 20.92 -13.35 8.27
N GLU A 286 21.99 -14.11 8.02
CA GLU A 286 22.43 -14.49 6.66
C GLU A 286 21.38 -15.32 5.91
N LYS A 287 20.45 -15.99 6.60
CA LYS A 287 19.32 -16.67 5.97
C LYS A 287 18.36 -15.69 5.29
N TYR A 288 18.21 -14.49 5.84
CA TYR A 288 17.23 -13.51 5.37
C TYR A 288 17.87 -12.40 4.52
N PHE A 289 19.15 -12.12 4.73
CA PHE A 289 19.79 -10.94 4.19
C PHE A 289 21.19 -11.19 3.65
N ALA A 290 21.51 -10.49 2.56
CA ALA A 290 22.85 -10.36 2.01
C ALA A 290 23.33 -8.91 2.22
N VAL A 291 24.57 -8.75 2.72
CA VAL A 291 25.13 -7.44 3.05
C VAL A 291 26.23 -7.06 2.07
N TYR A 292 26.17 -5.83 1.58
CA TYR A 292 27.15 -5.23 0.69
C TYR A 292 27.67 -3.96 1.35
N GLY A 293 28.97 -3.70 1.22
CA GLY A 293 29.54 -2.49 1.76
C GLY A 293 30.85 -2.10 1.10
N SER A 294 31.21 -0.83 1.26
CA SER A 294 32.47 -0.30 0.72
C SER A 294 33.71 -0.78 1.50
N ASP A 295 33.53 -1.26 2.73
CA ASP A 295 34.61 -1.75 3.60
C ASP A 295 34.14 -2.91 4.48
N GLN A 296 34.88 -4.02 4.46
CA GLN A 296 34.53 -5.26 5.17
C GLN A 296 34.50 -5.08 6.70
N ILE A 297 35.43 -4.31 7.27
CA ILE A 297 35.56 -4.15 8.72
C ILE A 297 34.52 -3.16 9.22
N ALA A 298 34.39 -2.02 8.55
CA ALA A 298 33.44 -0.98 8.89
C ALA A 298 31.98 -1.45 8.78
N THR A 299 31.68 -2.33 7.83
CA THR A 299 30.34 -2.91 7.68
C THR A 299 29.93 -3.74 8.90
N ARG A 300 30.83 -4.59 9.42
CA ARG A 300 30.58 -5.40 10.63
C ARG A 300 30.36 -4.55 11.87
N MET A 301 31.06 -3.44 11.94
CA MET A 301 30.95 -2.46 13.02
C MET A 301 29.56 -1.81 13.09
N VAL A 302 28.96 -1.51 11.94
CA VAL A 302 27.66 -0.81 11.87
C VAL A 302 26.46 -1.74 12.02
N LEU A 303 26.66 -3.04 11.85
CA LEU A 303 25.64 -4.07 12.08
C LEU A 303 26.01 -4.95 13.29
N PRO A 304 26.02 -4.39 14.51
CA PRO A 304 26.22 -5.21 15.71
C PRO A 304 25.08 -6.23 15.86
N PRO A 305 25.27 -7.33 16.62
CA PRO A 305 24.27 -8.38 16.80
C PRO A 305 22.86 -7.87 17.13
N SER A 306 22.73 -6.87 18.00
CA SER A 306 21.42 -6.30 18.33
C SER A 306 20.70 -5.64 17.15
N ILE A 307 21.41 -5.05 16.18
CA ILE A 307 20.75 -4.50 14.97
C ILE A 307 20.34 -5.65 14.05
N MET A 308 21.18 -6.66 13.89
CA MET A 308 20.88 -7.84 13.08
C MET A 308 19.64 -8.58 13.62
N GLU A 309 19.57 -8.81 14.93
CA GLU A 309 18.42 -9.43 15.59
C GLU A 309 17.12 -8.65 15.33
N GLU A 310 17.16 -7.32 15.42
CA GLU A 310 16.00 -6.45 15.17
C GLU A 310 15.61 -6.41 13.68
N MET A 311 16.58 -6.45 12.76
CA MET A 311 16.31 -6.58 11.33
C MET A 311 15.65 -7.92 11.00
N VAL A 312 16.08 -9.02 11.65
CA VAL A 312 15.45 -10.34 11.52
C VAL A 312 14.03 -10.30 12.08
N ALA A 313 13.83 -9.79 13.29
CA ALA A 313 12.51 -9.66 13.90
C ALA A 313 11.57 -8.81 13.02
N PHE A 314 12.09 -7.71 12.46
CA PHE A 314 11.36 -6.87 11.51
C PHE A 314 10.90 -7.69 10.29
N ARG A 315 11.81 -8.44 9.67
CA ARG A 315 11.55 -9.27 8.48
C ARG A 315 10.55 -10.38 8.73
N GLU A 316 10.62 -11.02 9.89
CA GLU A 316 9.72 -12.12 10.28
C GLU A 316 8.31 -11.59 10.55
N LYS A 317 8.18 -10.48 11.28
CA LYS A 317 6.89 -9.83 11.56
C LYS A 317 6.26 -9.25 10.29
N SER A 318 7.05 -8.58 9.45
CA SER A 318 6.53 -7.94 8.21
C SER A 318 6.11 -8.96 7.15
N GLY A 319 6.77 -10.11 7.11
CA GLY A 319 6.54 -11.12 6.08
C GLY A 319 6.99 -10.71 4.67
N THR A 320 7.56 -9.52 4.48
CA THR A 320 7.95 -8.98 3.16
C THR A 320 9.48 -8.88 2.99
N PRO A 321 10.00 -8.97 1.75
CA PRO A 321 11.44 -8.87 1.50
C PRO A 321 11.91 -7.41 1.65
N VAL A 322 12.44 -7.07 2.82
CA VAL A 322 12.87 -5.70 3.17
C VAL A 322 14.28 -5.42 2.68
N SER A 323 14.48 -4.26 2.07
CA SER A 323 15.80 -3.73 1.74
C SER A 323 16.13 -2.57 2.66
N MET A 324 17.38 -2.45 3.09
CA MET A 324 17.82 -1.39 4.01
C MET A 324 19.18 -0.85 3.58
N SER A 325 19.52 0.36 4.02
CA SER A 325 20.85 0.92 3.83
C SER A 325 21.23 1.90 4.94
N ILE A 326 22.53 2.03 5.16
CA ILE A 326 23.12 3.05 6.01
C ILE A 326 24.08 3.85 5.14
N ARG A 327 23.73 5.12 4.93
CA ARG A 327 24.41 6.00 4.00
C ARG A 327 24.32 7.44 4.48
N GLN A 328 25.45 8.17 4.42
CA GLN A 328 25.51 9.59 4.79
C GLN A 328 24.96 9.90 6.20
N GLY A 329 25.21 9.02 7.18
CA GLY A 329 24.73 9.19 8.55
C GLY A 329 23.21 9.07 8.70
N ARG A 330 22.53 8.42 7.74
CA ARG A 330 21.10 8.10 7.81
C ARG A 330 20.90 6.61 7.56
N PHE A 331 19.87 6.08 8.20
CA PHE A 331 19.38 4.73 7.98
C PHE A 331 18.10 4.79 7.17
N PHE A 332 18.00 3.91 6.19
CA PHE A 332 16.88 3.80 5.28
C PHE A 332 16.35 2.38 5.28
N ALA A 333 15.04 2.21 5.24
CA ALA A 333 14.39 0.93 4.99
C ALA A 333 13.28 1.09 3.95
N ALA A 334 13.32 0.22 2.93
CA ALA A 334 12.32 0.11 1.89
C ALA A 334 11.59 -1.21 2.07
N VAL A 335 10.32 -1.12 2.47
CA VAL A 335 9.46 -2.26 2.82
C VAL A 335 8.37 -2.37 1.76
N PRO A 336 8.43 -3.37 0.86
CA PRO A 336 7.37 -3.57 -0.13
C PRO A 336 6.01 -3.79 0.54
N LEU A 337 4.99 -3.10 0.06
CA LEU A 337 3.62 -3.28 0.56
C LEU A 337 2.87 -4.35 -0.21
N THR A 338 2.14 -5.18 0.54
CA THR A 338 1.14 -6.10 -0.02
C THR A 338 -0.29 -5.54 0.08
N ARG A 339 -0.50 -4.49 0.89
CA ARG A 339 -1.79 -3.81 1.13
C ARG A 339 -1.58 -2.33 1.44
N ASN A 340 -2.62 -1.51 1.30
CA ASN A 340 -2.62 -0.12 1.79
C ASN A 340 -2.77 -0.16 3.33
N LEU A 341 -1.83 0.39 4.09
CA LEU A 341 -1.86 0.32 5.56
C LEU A 341 -2.86 1.29 6.18
N PHE A 342 -2.92 2.52 5.68
CA PHE A 342 -3.69 3.60 6.33
C PHE A 342 -5.05 3.88 5.69
N GLU A 343 -5.48 3.03 4.76
CA GLU A 343 -6.80 3.10 4.14
C GLU A 343 -7.82 2.26 4.93
N PRO A 344 -9.02 2.79 5.19
CA PRO A 344 -10.04 2.04 5.92
C PRO A 344 -10.56 0.85 5.10
N PRO A 345 -10.79 -0.32 5.71
CA PRO A 345 -11.45 -1.41 5.03
C PRO A 345 -12.92 -1.08 4.77
N LEU A 346 -13.38 -1.30 3.53
CA LEU A 346 -14.76 -0.98 3.14
C LEU A 346 -15.78 -2.06 3.45
N PHE A 347 -15.34 -3.29 3.59
CA PHE A 347 -16.21 -4.45 3.76
C PHE A 347 -15.95 -5.20 5.07
N ARG A 348 -15.06 -4.67 5.92
CA ARG A 348 -14.80 -5.20 7.25
C ARG A 348 -15.17 -4.16 8.31
N PRO A 349 -15.77 -4.57 9.44
CA PRO A 349 -16.03 -3.70 10.58
C PRO A 349 -14.75 -3.00 11.07
N ILE A 350 -14.76 -1.66 11.15
CA ILE A 350 -13.63 -0.87 11.69
C ILE A 350 -13.73 -0.66 13.19
N THR A 351 -14.85 -1.08 13.79
CA THR A 351 -15.11 -1.04 15.24
C THR A 351 -14.40 -2.13 16.02
N ARG A 352 -13.74 -3.06 15.34
CA ARG A 352 -13.00 -4.15 16.00
C ARG A 352 -11.65 -3.65 16.46
N PHE A 353 -11.33 -3.91 17.72
CA PHE A 353 -10.02 -3.62 18.28
C PHE A 353 -8.87 -4.30 17.52
N SER A 354 -9.11 -5.48 16.95
CA SER A 354 -8.12 -6.20 16.15
C SER A 354 -7.60 -5.38 14.96
N GLU A 355 -8.46 -4.60 14.29
CA GLU A 355 -8.06 -3.78 13.15
C GLU A 355 -7.17 -2.60 13.59
N LEU A 356 -7.44 -2.03 14.76
CA LEU A 356 -6.56 -0.99 15.33
C LEU A 356 -5.27 -1.55 15.89
N ARG A 357 -5.32 -2.76 16.45
CA ARG A 357 -4.13 -3.48 16.90
C ARG A 357 -3.20 -3.75 15.73
N GLU A 358 -3.71 -4.22 14.60
CA GLU A 358 -2.90 -4.43 13.38
C GLU A 358 -2.21 -3.12 12.95
N LEU A 359 -2.93 -1.99 12.93
CA LEU A 359 -2.36 -0.67 12.63
C LEU A 359 -1.30 -0.24 13.64
N PHE A 360 -1.51 -0.50 14.93
CA PHE A 360 -0.56 -0.21 15.98
C PHE A 360 0.71 -1.07 15.83
N ASP A 361 0.55 -2.37 15.59
CA ASP A 361 1.64 -3.31 15.39
C ASP A 361 2.46 -2.92 14.14
N ASP A 362 1.79 -2.54 13.04
CA ASP A 362 2.44 -2.03 11.82
C ASP A 362 3.30 -0.77 12.11
N LEU A 363 2.76 0.19 12.87
CA LEU A 363 3.48 1.42 13.23
C LEU A 363 4.65 1.16 14.18
N THR A 364 4.45 0.28 15.17
CA THR A 364 5.47 -0.04 16.18
C THR A 364 6.64 -0.84 15.63
N LEU A 365 6.43 -1.62 14.55
CA LEU A 365 7.48 -2.36 13.87
C LEU A 365 8.65 -1.46 13.45
N PHE A 366 8.35 -0.28 12.89
CA PHE A 366 9.37 0.70 12.50
C PHE A 366 10.05 1.38 13.71
N ILE A 367 9.36 1.43 14.85
CA ILE A 367 9.89 2.02 16.09
C ILE A 367 10.97 1.13 16.69
N ASP A 368 10.73 -0.17 16.75
CA ASP A 368 11.68 -1.11 17.36
C ASP A 368 13.02 -1.05 16.60
N LEU A 369 12.95 -0.98 15.26
CA LEU A 369 14.12 -0.74 14.41
C LEU A 369 14.80 0.61 14.70
N ALA A 370 14.03 1.70 14.81
CA ALA A 370 14.56 3.02 15.15
C ALA A 370 15.23 3.06 16.53
N ARG A 371 14.66 2.36 17.52
CA ARG A 371 15.23 2.24 18.88
C ARG A 371 16.54 1.46 18.84
N ALA A 372 16.60 0.36 18.11
CA ALA A 372 17.82 -0.43 17.96
C ALA A 372 18.98 0.43 17.43
N ILE A 373 18.66 1.32 16.48
CA ILE A 373 19.61 2.30 15.92
C ILE A 373 20.00 3.35 16.96
N ASP A 374 19.04 4.01 17.61
CA ASP A 374 19.30 5.04 18.64
C ASP A 374 20.14 4.48 19.81
N LEU A 375 19.85 3.27 20.29
CA LEU A 375 20.61 2.64 21.39
C LEU A 375 22.06 2.37 21.00
N ASN A 376 22.30 1.89 19.78
CA ASN A 376 23.66 1.58 19.33
C ASN A 376 24.48 2.85 19.08
N THR A 377 23.88 3.90 18.55
CA THR A 377 24.59 5.18 18.36
C THR A 377 25.11 5.77 19.69
N ARG A 378 24.39 5.56 20.80
CA ARG A 378 24.79 6.03 22.15
C ARG A 378 25.93 5.22 22.79
N ARG A 379 25.87 3.89 22.75
CA ARG A 379 26.95 3.03 23.28
C ARG A 379 28.30 3.37 22.64
N TRP A 380 28.22 3.69 21.36
CA TRP A 380 29.36 4.09 20.55
C TRP A 380 29.93 5.46 20.94
N SER A 381 29.09 6.43 21.33
CA SER A 381 29.57 7.73 21.83
C SER A 381 30.24 7.62 23.19
N GLU A 382 29.71 6.78 24.09
CA GLU A 382 30.30 6.55 25.42
C GLU A 382 31.69 5.91 25.32
N THR A 383 31.85 4.95 24.42
CA THR A 383 33.13 4.26 24.21
C THR A 383 34.19 5.17 23.56
N SER A 384 33.78 6.06 22.64
CA SER A 384 34.69 7.03 21.99
C SER A 384 35.11 8.15 22.95
N GLY A 385 34.21 8.59 23.85
CA GLY A 385 34.53 9.58 24.88
C GLY A 385 35.48 9.07 25.97
N LEU A 386 35.50 7.75 26.21
CA LEU A 386 36.47 7.11 27.12
C LEU A 386 37.87 6.99 26.50
N SER A 387 37.99 6.91 25.16
CA SER A 387 39.29 6.87 24.48
C SER A 387 39.99 8.22 24.32
N GLU A 388 39.27 9.34 24.49
CA GLU A 388 39.87 10.70 24.49
C GLU A 388 40.35 11.15 25.88
N LEU A 389 40.06 10.37 26.92
CA LEU A 389 40.47 10.61 28.31
C LEU A 389 41.55 9.60 28.79
N GLY A 390 42.09 8.77 27.90
CA GLY A 390 43.09 7.74 28.19
C GLY A 390 44.50 8.12 27.79
#